data_AF-A0A9P5PEM8-F1
#
_entry.id   AF-A0A9P5PEM8-F1
#
_cell.length_a   1.000
_cell.length_b   1.000
_cell.length_c   1.000
_cell.angle_alpha   90.00
_cell.angle_beta   90.00
_cell.angle_gamma   90.00
#
_symmetry.space_group_name_H-M   'P 1'
#
loop_
_entity.id
_entity.type
_entity.pdbx_description
1 polymer ?
#
loop_
_entity_poly.entity_id
_entity_poly.type
_entity_poly.pdbx_seq_one_letter_code
_entity_poly.pdbx_strand_id
1 'polypeptide(L)'
;MADADKHYHTTPPILVPNNQNRTTTKPQWKCLFLSLIRHAQARANTRTDSPLTPLGHAQADDLAAEWQRVRIDKLVSSHLQPRSKQPQRSPQPIPSISEDSDSEEPVEDPRDAEWAEHPLSVSVDYHVQERKCGFLVPKLSAQHQTIAAYHALYGTTVPGRIARDHTPPQGGESLDTVADRAKAFVLSIMKEHGQHVWGFGPEDFNLERWNRSDLIEAERVPNPHVAVVSHSVFLEELYEMMYFWDKGERPKKALGCHWGNAEWTRHVLWIREKEDSSYEFQFRDIRAPRTADGSALPPYISTSIGREKGLKINGSGNVDENISSFGTSVLYV
;
A
#
# COMPACT_ATOMS: atom_id res chain seq x y z
N MET A 1 -10.93 50.36 -39.18
CA MET A 1 -11.58 49.34 -38.36
C MET A 1 -11.81 48.11 -39.21
N ALA A 2 -10.93 47.13 -39.10
CA ALA A 2 -11.07 45.71 -39.43
C ALA A 2 -9.72 45.08 -39.12
N ASP A 3 -9.57 44.62 -37.88
CA ASP A 3 -8.37 43.93 -37.39
C ASP A 3 -8.34 42.51 -37.98
N ALA A 4 -7.16 42.12 -38.44
CA ALA A 4 -6.90 40.81 -39.02
C ALA A 4 -6.47 39.83 -37.94
N ASP A 5 -7.31 38.83 -37.67
CA ASP A 5 -6.99 37.68 -36.83
C ASP A 5 -5.82 36.88 -37.42
N LYS A 6 -4.66 36.98 -36.77
CA LYS A 6 -3.53 36.06 -36.98
C LYS A 6 -3.57 34.98 -35.92
N HIS A 7 -4.17 33.84 -36.25
CA HIS A 7 -4.00 32.61 -35.49
C HIS A 7 -2.57 32.09 -35.68
N TYR A 8 -1.75 32.24 -34.64
CA TYR A 8 -0.46 31.58 -34.54
C TYR A 8 -0.66 30.15 -34.02
N HIS A 9 -0.60 29.16 -34.91
CA HIS A 9 -0.36 27.77 -34.50
C HIS A 9 1.09 27.63 -34.02
N THR A 10 1.31 27.79 -32.71
CA THR A 10 2.56 27.36 -32.06
C THR A 10 2.52 25.87 -31.85
N THR A 11 3.11 25.11 -32.79
CA THR A 11 3.47 23.71 -32.56
C THR A 11 4.50 23.68 -31.42
N PRO A 12 4.30 22.89 -30.34
CA PRO A 12 5.29 22.78 -29.29
C PRO A 12 6.59 22.19 -29.88
N PRO A 13 7.76 22.72 -29.48
CA PRO A 13 9.03 22.25 -30.01
C PRO A 13 9.24 20.79 -29.61
N ILE A 14 9.40 19.93 -30.62
CA ILE A 14 9.84 18.54 -30.44
C ILE A 14 11.27 18.60 -29.90
N LEU A 15 11.44 18.28 -28.62
CA LEU A 15 12.74 18.13 -27.98
C LEU A 15 13.46 16.93 -28.59
N VAL A 16 14.38 17.20 -29.51
CA VAL A 16 15.34 16.22 -30.01
C VAL A 16 16.32 15.90 -28.86
N PRO A 17 16.45 14.64 -28.41
CA PRO A 17 17.40 14.30 -27.35
C PRO A 17 18.83 14.46 -27.89
N ASN A 18 19.54 15.49 -27.42
CA ASN A 18 20.93 15.73 -27.77
C ASN A 18 21.83 14.76 -26.96
N ASN A 19 22.37 13.76 -27.64
CA ASN A 19 22.83 12.51 -27.04
C ASN A 19 24.33 12.50 -26.66
N GLN A 20 24.94 13.62 -26.28
CA GLN A 20 26.41 13.73 -26.21
C GLN A 20 27.05 14.37 -24.97
N ASN A 21 26.35 14.46 -23.83
CA ASN A 21 27.03 14.70 -22.54
C ASN A 21 26.43 13.81 -21.46
N ARG A 22 27.02 12.63 -21.25
CA ARG A 22 26.87 11.88 -19.99
C ARG A 22 27.61 12.65 -18.88
N THR A 23 27.08 13.81 -18.51
CA THR A 23 27.28 14.33 -17.16
C THR A 23 26.71 13.27 -16.21
N THR A 24 27.35 13.09 -15.06
CA THR A 24 26.94 12.14 -14.03
C THR A 24 25.52 12.47 -13.55
N THR A 25 24.51 11.97 -14.25
CA THR A 25 23.11 12.20 -13.91
C THR A 25 22.89 11.52 -12.57
N LYS A 26 22.69 12.32 -11.53
CA LYS A 26 22.34 11.83 -10.19
C LYS A 26 21.25 10.75 -10.32
N PRO A 27 21.33 9.66 -9.55
CA PRO A 27 20.35 8.59 -9.61
C PRO A 27 18.94 9.16 -9.42
N GLN A 28 18.07 8.87 -10.37
CA GLN A 28 16.72 9.43 -10.43
C GLN A 28 15.77 8.63 -9.56
N TRP A 29 14.94 9.36 -8.81
CA TRP A 29 13.85 8.76 -8.07
C TRP A 29 12.79 8.22 -9.03
N LYS A 30 12.30 7.02 -8.71
CA LYS A 30 11.01 6.52 -9.17
C LYS A 30 9.98 6.70 -8.08
N CYS A 31 8.78 7.12 -8.45
CA CYS A 31 7.65 7.35 -7.55
C CYS A 31 6.47 6.42 -7.88
N LEU A 32 5.75 5.97 -6.87
CA LEU A 32 4.55 5.14 -6.99
C LEU A 32 3.60 5.42 -5.82
N PHE A 33 2.30 5.47 -6.08
CA PHE A 33 1.28 5.43 -5.03
C PHE A 33 0.90 3.98 -4.77
N LEU A 34 0.94 3.56 -3.51
CA LEU A 34 0.57 2.22 -3.09
C LEU A 34 -0.54 2.30 -2.05
N SER A 35 -1.69 1.72 -2.37
CA SER A 35 -2.72 1.50 -1.37
C SER A 35 -2.75 0.05 -0.92
N LEU A 36 -2.83 -0.17 0.39
CA LEU A 36 -2.89 -1.49 1.01
C LEU A 36 -4.27 -1.69 1.59
N ILE A 37 -4.95 -2.75 1.15
CA ILE A 37 -6.35 -3.04 1.50
C ILE A 37 -6.40 -4.43 2.12
N ARG A 38 -6.92 -4.55 3.34
CA ARG A 38 -7.22 -5.86 3.91
C ARG A 38 -8.51 -6.37 3.30
N HIS A 39 -8.57 -7.66 2.96
CA HIS A 39 -9.81 -8.28 2.50
C HIS A 39 -10.97 -8.08 3.50
N ALA A 40 -12.20 -8.08 2.99
CA ALA A 40 -13.40 -7.99 3.81
C ALA A 40 -13.63 -9.28 4.63
N GLN A 41 -14.60 -9.26 5.54
CA GLN A 41 -14.84 -10.39 6.44
C GLN A 41 -15.16 -11.69 5.69
N ALA A 42 -14.43 -12.76 6.02
CA ALA A 42 -14.70 -14.12 5.56
C ALA A 42 -15.21 -15.00 6.72
N ARG A 43 -15.83 -16.15 6.40
CA ARG A 43 -16.32 -17.08 7.44
C ARG A 43 -15.20 -17.55 8.38
N ALA A 44 -14.00 -17.67 7.86
CA ALA A 44 -12.78 -17.92 8.59
C ALA A 44 -11.69 -17.04 7.98
N ASN A 45 -11.37 -15.93 8.64
CA ASN A 45 -10.37 -14.96 8.17
C ASN A 45 -8.95 -15.56 8.06
N THR A 46 -8.71 -16.69 8.71
CA THR A 46 -7.42 -17.41 8.68
C THR A 46 -7.37 -18.54 7.65
N ARG A 47 -8.47 -18.83 6.95
CA ARG A 47 -8.53 -19.91 5.95
C ARG A 47 -8.47 -19.36 4.54
N THR A 48 -7.55 -19.95 3.78
CA THR A 48 -7.15 -19.63 2.40
C THR A 48 -8.26 -19.71 1.35
N ASP A 49 -9.39 -20.33 1.68
CA ASP A 49 -10.50 -20.62 0.77
C ASP A 49 -11.87 -20.18 1.33
N SER A 50 -11.86 -19.36 2.39
CA SER A 50 -13.10 -19.00 3.08
C SER A 50 -13.89 -17.94 2.31
N PRO A 51 -15.17 -18.18 1.96
CA PRO A 51 -16.00 -17.18 1.31
C PRO A 51 -16.27 -15.98 2.22
N LEU A 52 -16.48 -14.82 1.60
CA LEU A 52 -16.97 -13.63 2.29
C LEU A 52 -18.30 -13.94 2.98
N THR A 53 -18.49 -13.34 4.17
CA THR A 53 -19.80 -13.33 4.83
C THR A 53 -20.71 -12.29 4.13
N PRO A 54 -22.02 -12.28 4.39
CA PRO A 54 -22.89 -11.18 3.92
C PRO A 54 -22.37 -9.80 4.35
N LEU A 55 -21.86 -9.68 5.59
CA LEU A 55 -21.21 -8.46 6.07
C LEU A 55 -19.93 -8.15 5.31
N GLY A 56 -19.12 -9.17 4.96
CA GLY A 56 -17.94 -9.01 4.13
C GLY A 56 -18.25 -8.51 2.71
N HIS A 57 -19.36 -8.95 2.11
CA HIS A 57 -19.82 -8.39 0.84
C HIS A 57 -20.19 -6.91 0.98
N ALA A 58 -21.00 -6.55 1.98
CA ALA A 58 -21.34 -5.15 2.24
C ALA A 58 -20.09 -4.26 2.45
N GLN A 59 -19.12 -4.73 3.24
CA GLN A 59 -17.84 -4.04 3.45
C GLN A 59 -17.06 -3.81 2.14
N ALA A 60 -17.05 -4.80 1.24
CA ALA A 60 -16.37 -4.68 -0.05
C ALA A 60 -17.11 -3.71 -0.99
N ASP A 61 -18.44 -3.75 -0.99
CA ASP A 61 -19.30 -2.86 -1.79
C ASP A 61 -19.19 -1.41 -1.31
N ASP A 62 -19.20 -1.17 0.01
CA ASP A 62 -19.01 0.15 0.61
C ASP A 62 -17.64 0.73 0.24
N LEU A 63 -16.58 -0.08 0.31
CA LEU A 63 -15.25 0.32 -0.12
C LEU A 63 -15.20 0.64 -1.61
N ALA A 64 -15.84 -0.17 -2.46
CA ALA A 64 -15.91 0.06 -3.89
C ALA A 64 -16.64 1.36 -4.23
N ALA A 65 -17.71 1.68 -3.50
CA ALA A 65 -18.44 2.94 -3.62
C ALA A 65 -17.57 4.15 -3.18
N GLU A 66 -16.84 4.03 -2.07
CA GLU A 66 -15.87 5.05 -1.63
C GLU A 66 -14.78 5.28 -2.69
N TRP A 67 -14.35 4.23 -3.38
CA TRP A 67 -13.25 4.26 -4.35
C TRP A 67 -13.69 4.47 -5.80
N GLN A 68 -14.96 4.72 -6.07
CA GLN A 68 -15.47 4.81 -7.45
C GLN A 68 -14.80 5.91 -8.29
N ARG A 69 -14.30 6.98 -7.64
CA ARG A 69 -13.58 8.09 -8.31
C ARG A 69 -12.06 8.01 -8.14
N VAL A 70 -11.54 6.98 -7.48
CA VAL A 70 -10.11 6.77 -7.31
C VAL A 70 -9.58 6.08 -8.56
N ARG A 71 -8.72 6.76 -9.32
CA ARG A 71 -7.97 6.12 -10.41
C ARG A 71 -7.01 5.09 -9.83
N ILE A 72 -7.10 3.86 -10.30
CA ILE A 72 -6.19 2.75 -9.97
C ILE A 72 -5.68 2.22 -11.30
N ASP A 73 -4.36 2.26 -11.52
CA ASP A 73 -3.76 1.74 -12.74
C ASP A 73 -3.57 0.21 -12.64
N LYS A 74 -3.33 -0.29 -11.43
CA LYS A 74 -3.13 -1.72 -11.15
C LYS A 74 -3.80 -2.16 -9.85
N LEU A 75 -4.60 -3.22 -9.92
CA LEU A 75 -5.12 -3.95 -8.76
C LEU A 75 -4.42 -5.31 -8.66
N VAL A 76 -3.70 -5.52 -7.57
CA VAL A 76 -3.05 -6.81 -7.23
C VAL A 76 -3.83 -7.47 -6.10
N SER A 77 -4.18 -8.73 -6.24
CA SER A 77 -4.83 -9.50 -5.17
C SER A 77 -4.08 -10.77 -4.85
N SER A 78 -4.22 -11.26 -3.62
CA SER A 78 -3.77 -12.61 -3.28
C SER A 78 -4.57 -13.65 -4.07
N HIS A 79 -3.95 -14.80 -4.33
CA HIS A 79 -4.64 -15.95 -4.94
C HIS A 79 -5.64 -16.63 -4.00
N LEU A 80 -5.66 -16.22 -2.73
CA LEU A 80 -6.55 -16.73 -1.68
C LEU A 80 -7.95 -16.12 -1.75
N GLN A 81 -8.25 -15.38 -2.82
CA GLN A 81 -9.60 -14.89 -3.02
C GLN A 81 -10.56 -16.07 -3.01
N PRO A 82 -11.65 -15.98 -2.24
CA PRO A 82 -12.69 -16.97 -2.32
C PRO A 82 -13.13 -17.07 -3.77
N ARG A 83 -13.41 -18.29 -4.24
CA ARG A 83 -13.93 -18.55 -5.59
C ARG A 83 -15.34 -17.96 -5.79
N SER A 84 -15.62 -16.74 -5.34
CA SER A 84 -16.59 -15.91 -6.01
C SER A 84 -16.06 -15.72 -7.42
N LYS A 85 -16.79 -16.24 -8.40
CA LYS A 85 -16.59 -15.98 -9.83
C LYS A 85 -16.12 -14.54 -9.97
N GLN A 86 -14.93 -14.32 -10.55
CA GLN A 86 -14.40 -12.97 -10.75
C GLN A 86 -15.54 -12.07 -11.19
N PRO A 87 -15.77 -10.92 -10.55
CA PRO A 87 -16.72 -9.96 -11.09
C PRO A 87 -16.15 -9.57 -12.45
N GLN A 88 -16.72 -10.15 -13.50
CA GLN A 88 -16.64 -9.53 -14.80
C GLN A 88 -17.28 -8.16 -14.57
N ARG A 89 -16.45 -7.12 -14.45
CA ARG A 89 -16.87 -5.76 -14.79
C ARG A 89 -17.29 -5.85 -16.26
N SER A 90 -18.52 -6.27 -16.49
CA SER A 90 -19.24 -5.80 -17.66
C SER A 90 -19.23 -4.29 -17.50
N PRO A 91 -18.70 -3.51 -18.45
CA PRO A 91 -18.91 -2.07 -18.44
C PRO A 91 -20.43 -1.88 -18.34
N GLN A 92 -20.90 -1.48 -17.16
CA GLN A 92 -22.31 -1.16 -16.99
C GLN A 92 -22.54 0.03 -17.90
N PRO A 93 -23.42 -0.07 -18.91
CA PRO A 93 -23.85 1.11 -19.63
C PRO A 93 -24.42 2.06 -18.58
N ILE A 94 -23.94 3.29 -18.57
CA ILE A 94 -24.59 4.37 -17.81
C ILE A 94 -26.06 4.32 -18.27
N PRO A 95 -27.04 4.14 -17.36
CA PRO A 95 -28.44 4.04 -17.76
C PRO A 95 -28.80 5.31 -18.52
N SER A 96 -29.09 5.15 -19.80
CA SER A 96 -29.59 6.19 -20.68
C SER A 96 -30.89 6.71 -20.07
N ILE A 97 -30.80 7.89 -19.46
CA ILE A 97 -31.94 8.64 -18.97
C ILE A 97 -32.82 8.95 -20.19
N SER A 98 -33.98 8.32 -20.19
CA SER A 98 -35.21 8.59 -20.95
C SER A 98 -35.11 9.60 -22.09
N GLU A 99 -35.31 9.06 -23.30
CA GLU A 99 -35.81 9.72 -24.50
C GLU A 99 -37.06 10.54 -24.15
N ASP A 100 -36.98 11.87 -24.07
CA ASP A 100 -38.09 12.83 -24.29
C ASP A 100 -37.69 14.31 -24.04
N SER A 101 -36.41 14.64 -23.92
CA SER A 101 -35.95 16.04 -23.84
C SER A 101 -35.05 16.39 -25.02
N ASP A 102 -35.47 17.37 -25.81
CA ASP A 102 -34.75 17.97 -26.94
C ASP A 102 -33.28 18.28 -26.59
N SER A 103 -32.41 17.34 -26.98
CA SER A 103 -31.00 17.47 -27.38
C SER A 103 -30.19 18.62 -26.78
N GLU A 104 -29.79 18.50 -25.53
CA GLU A 104 -28.44 18.93 -25.14
C GLU A 104 -27.54 17.70 -25.28
N GLU A 105 -26.55 17.75 -26.18
CA GLU A 105 -25.56 16.68 -26.27
C GLU A 105 -24.97 16.46 -24.87
N PRO A 106 -24.91 15.21 -24.38
CA PRO A 106 -24.28 14.94 -23.10
C PRO A 106 -22.88 15.51 -23.18
N VAL A 107 -22.58 16.50 -22.32
CA VAL A 107 -21.23 17.02 -22.17
C VAL A 107 -20.41 15.84 -21.67
N GLU A 108 -19.77 15.13 -22.60
CA GLU A 108 -18.84 14.07 -22.27
C GLU A 108 -17.82 14.69 -21.34
N ASP A 109 -17.79 14.19 -20.11
CA ASP A 109 -16.83 14.64 -19.16
C ASP A 109 -15.44 14.33 -19.75
N PRO A 110 -14.59 15.33 -20.01
CA PRO A 110 -13.28 15.10 -20.60
C PRO A 110 -12.44 14.08 -19.79
N ARG A 111 -12.80 13.86 -18.52
CA ARG A 111 -12.23 12.82 -17.64
C ARG A 111 -12.49 11.40 -18.13
N ASP A 112 -13.65 11.12 -18.72
CA ASP A 112 -14.04 9.77 -19.13
C ASP A 112 -13.24 9.31 -20.36
N ALA A 113 -12.89 10.23 -21.26
CA ALA A 113 -12.06 9.93 -22.43
C ALA A 113 -10.62 9.56 -22.06
N GLU A 114 -9.98 10.28 -21.11
CA GLU A 114 -8.61 9.98 -20.65
C GLU A 114 -8.55 8.64 -19.88
N TRP A 115 -9.59 8.31 -19.11
CA TRP A 115 -9.65 7.06 -18.36
C TRP A 115 -9.83 5.84 -19.26
N ALA A 116 -10.48 6.01 -20.41
CA ALA A 116 -10.62 4.95 -21.40
C ALA A 116 -9.27 4.49 -21.98
N GLU A 117 -8.25 5.34 -21.98
CA GLU A 117 -6.91 5.01 -22.52
C GLU A 117 -6.08 4.10 -21.60
N HIS A 118 -6.42 4.05 -20.31
CA HIS A 118 -5.67 3.30 -19.30
C HIS A 118 -6.58 2.36 -18.50
N PRO A 119 -7.02 1.24 -19.09
CA PRO A 119 -7.88 0.30 -18.41
C PRO A 119 -7.18 -0.27 -17.16
N LEU A 120 -7.93 -0.39 -16.06
CA LEU A 120 -7.49 -1.04 -14.83
C LEU A 120 -6.92 -2.43 -15.13
N SER A 121 -5.64 -2.63 -14.84
CA SER A 121 -5.02 -3.96 -14.90
C SER A 121 -5.28 -4.71 -13.60
N VAL A 122 -5.83 -5.92 -13.66
CA VAL A 122 -6.05 -6.79 -12.50
C VAL A 122 -5.12 -7.99 -12.58
N SER A 123 -4.40 -8.31 -11.51
CA SER A 123 -3.57 -9.52 -11.45
C SER A 123 -3.62 -10.19 -10.09
N VAL A 124 -3.40 -11.50 -10.11
CA VAL A 124 -3.24 -12.33 -8.91
C VAL A 124 -1.75 -12.56 -8.67
N ASP A 125 -1.28 -12.30 -7.45
CA ASP A 125 0.11 -12.54 -7.05
C ASP A 125 0.20 -13.39 -5.77
N TYR A 126 1.00 -14.46 -5.84
CA TYR A 126 1.29 -15.33 -4.70
C TYR A 126 2.18 -14.62 -3.66
N HIS A 127 2.93 -13.58 -4.07
CA HIS A 127 3.74 -12.76 -3.17
C HIS A 127 2.94 -11.84 -2.27
N VAL A 128 1.62 -11.75 -2.42
CA VAL A 128 0.75 -10.97 -1.50
C VAL A 128 -0.23 -11.86 -0.72
N GLN A 129 0.00 -13.17 -0.64
CA GLN A 129 -0.80 -14.08 0.18
C GLN A 129 -0.51 -13.93 1.69
N GLU A 130 -1.45 -14.38 2.52
CA GLU A 130 -1.29 -14.43 3.98
C GLU A 130 -0.10 -15.32 4.40
N ARG A 131 0.46 -15.04 5.59
CA ARG A 131 1.46 -15.91 6.23
C ARG A 131 0.97 -17.35 6.30
N LYS A 132 1.79 -18.30 5.81
CA LYS A 132 1.52 -19.72 6.04
C LYS A 132 1.69 -20.07 7.52
N CYS A 133 0.64 -20.57 8.15
CA CYS A 133 0.68 -20.99 9.56
C CYS A 133 1.19 -22.44 9.77
N GLY A 134 1.45 -23.19 8.70
CA GLY A 134 1.83 -24.60 8.74
C GLY A 134 0.67 -25.53 9.10
N PHE A 135 0.81 -26.83 8.84
CA PHE A 135 -0.30 -27.79 9.05
C PHE A 135 -0.64 -28.05 10.53
N LEU A 136 0.32 -27.84 11.44
CA LEU A 136 0.09 -28.12 12.85
C LEU A 136 -0.85 -27.10 13.50
N VAL A 137 -0.75 -25.82 13.14
CA VAL A 137 -1.54 -24.75 13.78
C VAL A 137 -3.04 -24.97 13.61
N PRO A 138 -3.59 -25.15 12.39
CA PRO A 138 -5.01 -25.44 12.21
C PRO A 138 -5.46 -26.73 12.89
N LYS A 139 -4.59 -27.76 12.94
CA LYS A 139 -4.90 -29.03 13.62
C LYS A 139 -5.10 -28.83 15.12
N LEU A 140 -4.19 -28.09 15.77
CA LEU A 140 -4.28 -27.78 17.20
C LEU A 140 -5.50 -26.88 17.50
N SER A 141 -5.76 -25.88 16.65
CA SER A 141 -6.96 -25.02 16.77
C SER A 141 -8.26 -25.83 16.67
N ALA A 142 -8.34 -26.76 15.72
CA ALA A 142 -9.50 -27.65 15.55
C ALA A 142 -9.72 -28.60 16.75
N GLN A 143 -8.67 -28.86 17.54
CA GLN A 143 -8.71 -29.65 18.77
C GLN A 143 -8.93 -28.79 20.02
N HIS A 144 -9.26 -27.50 19.86
CA HIS A 144 -9.39 -26.52 20.94
C HIS A 144 -8.12 -26.36 21.81
N GLN A 145 -6.94 -26.69 21.27
CA GLN A 145 -5.65 -26.53 21.95
C GLN A 145 -5.04 -25.16 21.65
N THR A 146 -5.74 -24.09 22.05
CA THR A 146 -5.44 -22.70 21.67
C THR A 146 -4.03 -22.26 22.06
N ILE A 147 -3.58 -22.58 23.28
CA ILE A 147 -2.23 -22.23 23.77
C ILE A 147 -1.15 -22.95 22.94
N ALA A 148 -1.35 -24.23 22.63
CA ALA A 148 -0.41 -24.99 21.81
C ALA A 148 -0.36 -24.46 20.37
N ALA A 149 -1.52 -24.12 19.79
CA ALA A 149 -1.61 -23.52 18.46
C ALA A 149 -0.88 -22.16 18.42
N TYR A 150 -1.04 -21.34 19.45
CA TYR A 150 -0.32 -20.06 19.59
C TYR A 150 1.19 -20.27 19.63
N HIS A 151 1.69 -21.19 20.48
CA HIS A 151 3.12 -21.50 20.53
C HIS A 151 3.66 -22.09 19.24
N ALA A 152 2.89 -22.92 18.54
CA ALA A 152 3.28 -23.41 17.23
C ALA A 152 3.40 -22.28 16.21
N LEU A 153 2.51 -21.28 16.26
CA LEU A 153 2.49 -20.15 15.32
C LEU A 153 3.55 -19.08 15.61
N TYR A 154 3.79 -18.75 16.88
CA TYR A 154 4.64 -17.61 17.27
C TYR A 154 5.92 -18.02 18.01
N GLY A 155 6.09 -19.31 18.30
CA GLY A 155 7.21 -19.81 19.08
C GLY A 155 7.08 -19.49 20.57
N THR A 156 8.20 -19.57 21.28
CA THR A 156 8.28 -19.15 22.67
C THR A 156 8.44 -17.63 22.72
N THR A 157 7.34 -16.92 22.97
CA THR A 157 7.35 -15.46 23.07
C THR A 157 7.82 -15.02 24.45
N VAL A 158 8.84 -14.17 24.51
CA VAL A 158 9.12 -13.35 25.70
C VAL A 158 8.09 -12.21 25.71
N PRO A 159 7.48 -11.83 26.86
CA PRO A 159 6.52 -10.73 26.90
C PRO A 159 7.03 -9.49 26.16
N GLY A 160 6.23 -8.99 25.21
CA GLY A 160 6.56 -7.82 24.38
C GLY A 160 7.57 -8.07 23.25
N ARG A 161 8.01 -9.31 23.02
CA ARG A 161 8.92 -9.68 21.91
C ARG A 161 8.32 -10.77 21.04
N ILE A 162 8.49 -10.59 19.73
CA ILE A 162 8.03 -11.52 18.71
C ILE A 162 9.26 -12.24 18.15
N ALA A 163 9.20 -13.58 18.10
CA ALA A 163 10.22 -14.39 17.44
C ALA A 163 10.00 -14.34 15.93
N ARG A 164 10.58 -13.32 15.27
CA ARG A 164 10.34 -13.04 13.84
C ARG A 164 10.89 -14.11 12.91
N ASP A 165 11.93 -14.79 13.36
CA ASP A 165 12.63 -15.90 12.71
C ASP A 165 11.93 -17.26 12.93
N HIS A 166 11.00 -17.35 13.89
CA HIS A 166 10.27 -18.58 14.17
C HIS A 166 9.40 -18.98 12.98
N THR A 167 9.69 -20.16 12.44
CA THR A 167 8.90 -20.77 11.36
C THR A 167 7.94 -21.80 11.96
N PRO A 168 6.61 -21.63 11.81
CA PRO A 168 5.66 -22.60 12.29
C PRO A 168 5.91 -23.98 11.66
N PRO A 169 5.79 -25.06 12.44
CA PRO A 169 6.13 -26.39 11.97
C PRO A 169 5.20 -26.85 10.84
N GLN A 170 5.72 -27.78 10.03
CA GLN A 170 4.98 -28.40 8.91
C GLN A 170 4.59 -27.39 7.83
N GLY A 171 5.58 -26.62 7.34
CA GLY A 171 5.42 -25.77 6.15
C GLY A 171 4.87 -24.37 6.41
N GLY A 172 5.02 -23.83 7.63
CA GLY A 172 4.73 -22.43 7.92
C GLY A 172 5.78 -21.47 7.36
N GLU A 173 5.53 -20.18 7.51
CA GLU A 173 6.44 -19.08 7.19
C GLU A 173 6.78 -18.30 8.46
N SER A 174 8.04 -17.88 8.60
CA SER A 174 8.42 -16.90 9.62
C SER A 174 7.96 -15.49 9.21
N LEU A 175 7.93 -14.55 10.16
CA LEU A 175 7.62 -13.16 9.84
C LEU A 175 8.72 -12.52 8.97
N ASP A 176 9.98 -12.92 9.16
CA ASP A 176 11.08 -12.51 8.26
C ASP A 176 10.87 -13.01 6.83
N THR A 177 10.41 -14.25 6.66
CA THR A 177 10.08 -14.79 5.33
C THR A 177 8.95 -14.00 4.66
N VAL A 178 7.92 -13.61 5.42
CA VAL A 178 6.80 -12.78 4.90
C VAL A 178 7.32 -11.41 4.49
N ALA A 179 8.20 -10.80 5.29
CA ALA A 179 8.78 -9.50 4.99
C ALA A 179 9.70 -9.50 3.78
N ASP A 180 10.52 -10.54 3.60
CA ASP A 180 11.36 -10.70 2.40
C ASP A 180 10.50 -10.78 1.14
N ARG A 181 9.38 -11.52 1.22
CA ARG A 181 8.41 -11.64 0.13
C ARG A 181 7.71 -10.30 -0.14
N ALA A 182 7.36 -9.55 0.90
CA ALA A 182 6.81 -8.20 0.78
C ALA A 182 7.82 -7.21 0.15
N LYS A 183 9.10 -7.32 0.51
CA LYS A 183 10.20 -6.53 -0.08
C LYS A 183 10.36 -6.83 -1.56
N ALA A 184 10.39 -8.11 -1.92
CA ALA A 184 10.44 -8.55 -3.32
C ALA A 184 9.24 -8.02 -4.12
N PHE A 185 8.05 -8.08 -3.53
CA PHE A 185 6.83 -7.50 -4.12
C PHE A 185 6.97 -6.00 -4.37
N VAL A 186 7.37 -5.21 -3.37
CA VAL A 186 7.57 -3.75 -3.51
C VAL A 186 8.59 -3.44 -4.61
N LEU A 187 9.73 -4.13 -4.64
CA LEU A 187 10.74 -3.93 -5.69
C LEU A 187 10.19 -4.26 -7.08
N SER A 188 9.39 -5.33 -7.20
CA SER A 188 8.76 -5.73 -8.46
C SER A 188 7.80 -4.67 -8.96
N ILE A 189 6.87 -4.18 -8.13
CA ILE A 189 5.90 -3.15 -8.54
C ILE A 189 6.56 -1.80 -8.80
N MET A 190 7.62 -1.43 -8.07
CA MET A 190 8.38 -0.21 -8.35
C MET A 190 9.14 -0.31 -9.67
N LYS A 191 9.61 -1.51 -10.03
CA LYS A 191 10.27 -1.75 -11.31
C LYS A 191 9.29 -1.67 -12.47
N GLU A 192 8.11 -2.30 -12.33
CA GLU A 192 7.09 -2.38 -13.38
C GLU A 192 6.31 -1.07 -13.55
N HIS A 193 5.90 -0.45 -12.44
CA HIS A 193 5.00 0.69 -12.46
C HIS A 193 5.65 1.99 -12.03
N GLY A 194 6.75 1.99 -11.25
CA GLY A 194 7.36 3.21 -10.74
C GLY A 194 7.79 4.18 -11.85
N GLN A 195 7.32 5.42 -11.80
CA GLN A 195 7.63 6.45 -12.79
C GLN A 195 8.79 7.33 -12.34
N HIS A 196 9.69 7.66 -13.27
CA HIS A 196 10.79 8.59 -13.01
C HIS A 196 10.25 10.00 -12.72
N VAL A 197 10.65 10.57 -11.58
CA VAL A 197 10.31 11.95 -11.20
C VAL A 197 11.53 12.84 -11.36
N TRP A 198 11.42 13.87 -12.21
CA TRP A 198 12.51 14.78 -12.53
C TRP A 198 12.42 16.02 -11.65
N GLY A 199 13.43 16.24 -10.80
CA GLY A 199 13.50 17.42 -9.94
C GLY A 199 12.50 17.44 -8.78
N PHE A 200 11.77 16.34 -8.55
CA PHE A 200 10.88 16.15 -7.40
C PHE A 200 11.29 14.91 -6.62
N GLY A 201 11.84 15.11 -5.43
CA GLY A 201 12.20 14.04 -4.50
C GLY A 201 11.16 13.84 -3.40
N PRO A 202 11.38 12.87 -2.49
CA PRO A 202 10.59 12.72 -1.26
C PRO A 202 10.60 13.98 -0.38
N GLU A 203 11.63 14.83 -0.47
CA GLU A 203 11.76 16.12 0.21
C GLU A 203 10.73 17.16 -0.28
N ASP A 204 10.36 17.12 -1.55
CA ASP A 204 9.46 18.11 -2.18
C ASP A 204 7.98 17.71 -2.04
N PHE A 205 7.70 16.53 -1.49
CA PHE A 205 6.34 16.04 -1.35
C PHE A 205 5.54 16.81 -0.30
N ASN A 206 4.55 17.58 -0.78
CA ASN A 206 3.63 18.34 0.07
C ASN A 206 2.47 17.45 0.57
N LEU A 207 2.63 16.85 1.75
CA LEU A 207 1.61 16.00 2.36
C LEU A 207 0.30 16.74 2.68
N GLU A 208 0.35 18.04 2.99
CA GLU A 208 -0.86 18.81 3.32
C GLU A 208 -1.82 18.91 2.13
N ARG A 209 -1.29 18.95 0.90
CA ARG A 209 -2.11 18.90 -0.32
C ARG A 209 -2.93 17.61 -0.39
N TRP A 210 -2.36 16.50 0.09
CA TRP A 210 -2.99 15.18 0.04
C TRP A 210 -3.88 14.87 1.24
N ASN A 211 -3.69 15.55 2.37
CA ASN A 211 -4.51 15.38 3.58
C ASN A 211 -5.84 16.15 3.54
N ARG A 212 -6.07 17.01 2.53
CA ARG A 212 -7.38 17.64 2.36
C ARG A 212 -8.41 16.56 2.02
N SER A 213 -9.57 16.67 2.66
CA SER A 213 -10.59 15.60 2.80
C SER A 213 -11.23 15.13 1.49
N ASP A 214 -10.79 15.72 0.39
CA ASP A 214 -11.05 15.39 -1.00
C ASP A 214 -10.00 14.43 -1.56
N LEU A 215 -9.48 13.46 -0.79
CA LEU A 215 -8.62 12.35 -1.28
C LEU A 215 -9.20 11.59 -2.50
N ILE A 216 -10.50 11.73 -2.72
CA ILE A 216 -11.29 11.18 -3.82
C ILE A 216 -11.30 12.13 -5.04
N GLU A 217 -11.13 13.44 -4.84
CA GLU A 217 -11.05 14.47 -5.91
C GLU A 217 -9.66 15.07 -6.06
N ALA A 218 -8.67 14.64 -5.26
CA ALA A 218 -7.28 15.03 -5.35
C ALA A 218 -6.78 14.69 -6.77
N GLU A 219 -6.85 15.73 -7.58
CA GLU A 219 -6.56 15.82 -9.00
C GLU A 219 -5.44 14.88 -9.40
N ARG A 220 -5.70 14.09 -10.46
CA ARG A 220 -4.70 13.47 -11.33
C ARG A 220 -3.41 13.18 -10.58
N VAL A 221 -3.39 12.12 -9.77
CA VAL A 221 -2.12 11.60 -9.26
C VAL A 221 -1.24 11.44 -10.50
N PRO A 222 -0.19 12.27 -10.70
CA PRO A 222 0.57 12.20 -11.95
C PRO A 222 1.37 10.90 -12.01
N ASN A 223 1.43 10.21 -10.88
CA ASN A 223 2.18 9.00 -10.67
C ASN A 223 1.22 7.81 -10.62
N PRO A 224 1.69 6.62 -11.02
CA PRO A 224 0.86 5.43 -11.08
C PRO A 224 0.41 5.02 -9.68
N HIS A 225 -0.80 4.48 -9.62
CA HIS A 225 -1.42 3.99 -8.40
C HIS A 225 -1.67 2.48 -8.48
N VAL A 226 -1.00 1.75 -7.60
CA VAL A 226 -1.18 0.32 -7.38
C VAL A 226 -2.00 0.12 -6.10
N ALA A 227 -3.10 -0.60 -6.18
CA ALA A 227 -3.87 -1.06 -5.04
C ALA A 227 -3.61 -2.56 -4.80
N VAL A 228 -3.39 -2.94 -3.55
CA VAL A 228 -3.10 -4.33 -3.15
C VAL A 228 -4.15 -4.82 -2.17
N VAL A 229 -4.88 -5.88 -2.53
CA VAL A 229 -5.82 -6.56 -1.65
C VAL A 229 -5.17 -7.81 -1.07
N SER A 230 -4.94 -7.80 0.24
CA SER A 230 -4.21 -8.85 0.96
C SER A 230 -4.78 -9.10 2.36
N HIS A 231 -3.98 -9.65 3.27
CA HIS A 231 -4.37 -10.15 4.59
C HIS A 231 -3.53 -9.49 5.69
N SER A 232 -3.98 -9.60 6.94
CA SER A 232 -3.45 -8.79 8.05
C SER A 232 -1.96 -8.96 8.24
N VAL A 233 -1.47 -10.21 8.37
CA VAL A 233 -0.05 -10.41 8.71
C VAL A 233 0.86 -10.01 7.55
N PHE A 234 0.46 -10.28 6.30
CA PHE A 234 1.23 -9.79 5.15
C PHE A 234 1.29 -8.26 5.10
N LEU A 235 0.17 -7.56 5.31
CA LEU A 235 0.13 -6.09 5.27
C LEU A 235 0.93 -5.46 6.41
N GLU A 236 0.84 -6.03 7.61
CA GLU A 236 1.64 -5.63 8.77
C GLU A 236 3.14 -5.76 8.47
N GLU A 237 3.58 -6.92 7.96
CA GLU A 237 4.97 -7.17 7.63
C GLU A 237 5.48 -6.31 6.47
N LEU A 238 4.64 -6.07 5.45
CA LEU A 238 4.95 -5.15 4.35
C LEU A 238 5.18 -3.73 4.87
N TYR A 239 4.27 -3.23 5.71
CA TYR A 239 4.39 -1.90 6.27
C TYR A 239 5.59 -1.77 7.21
N GLU A 240 5.81 -2.73 8.10
CA GLU A 240 7.00 -2.74 8.95
C GLU A 240 8.29 -2.80 8.12
N MET A 241 8.31 -3.59 7.05
CA MET A 241 9.45 -3.66 6.14
C MET A 241 9.73 -2.30 5.48
N MET A 242 8.70 -1.57 5.03
CA MET A 242 8.86 -0.19 4.54
C MET A 242 9.40 0.74 5.63
N TYR A 243 8.83 0.67 6.85
CA TYR A 243 9.19 1.53 7.99
C TYR A 243 10.63 1.35 8.48
N PHE A 244 11.19 0.15 8.31
CA PHE A 244 12.54 -0.22 8.74
C PHE A 244 13.52 -0.45 7.58
N TRP A 245 13.18 -0.08 6.34
CA TRP A 245 13.96 -0.41 5.14
C TRP A 245 15.48 -0.18 5.29
N ASP A 246 15.87 1.00 5.78
CA ASP A 246 17.28 1.40 5.95
C ASP A 246 17.77 1.35 7.42
N LYS A 247 16.95 0.84 8.35
CA LYS A 247 17.24 0.90 9.80
C LYS A 247 18.01 -0.33 10.33
N GLY A 248 18.42 -1.25 9.45
CA GLY A 248 19.14 -2.46 9.82
C GLY A 248 18.19 -3.56 10.33
N GLU A 249 18.51 -4.17 11.47
CA GLU A 249 17.67 -5.21 12.07
C GLU A 249 16.33 -4.64 12.53
N ARG A 250 15.23 -5.29 12.14
CA ARG A 250 13.88 -4.91 12.58
C ARG A 250 13.76 -5.15 14.09
N PRO A 251 13.12 -4.24 14.85
CA PRO A 251 12.98 -4.43 16.28
C PRO A 251 12.19 -5.69 16.60
N LYS A 252 12.56 -6.33 17.72
CA LYS A 252 11.84 -7.49 18.26
C LYS A 252 10.41 -7.15 18.73
N LYS A 253 10.12 -5.86 18.91
CA LYS A 253 8.79 -5.33 19.19
C LYS A 253 8.16 -4.88 17.87
N ALA A 254 7.01 -5.45 17.51
CA ALA A 254 6.24 -4.98 16.35
C ALA A 254 5.80 -3.53 16.53
N LEU A 255 5.55 -2.85 15.41
CA LEU A 255 4.88 -1.54 15.39
C LEU A 255 3.45 -1.65 15.91
N GLY A 256 2.86 -2.85 15.85
CA GLY A 256 1.49 -3.10 16.31
C GLY A 256 0.44 -2.55 15.35
N CYS A 257 0.77 -2.49 14.06
CA CYS A 257 -0.16 -2.08 13.01
C CYS A 257 -1.35 -3.03 12.96
N HIS A 258 -2.53 -2.49 12.68
CA HIS A 258 -3.76 -3.24 12.56
C HIS A 258 -4.56 -2.72 11.35
N TRP A 259 -5.13 -3.67 10.61
CA TRP A 259 -6.12 -3.40 9.58
C TRP A 259 -7.41 -4.11 9.96
N GLY A 260 -8.52 -3.38 10.04
CA GLY A 260 -9.86 -3.93 10.05
C GLY A 260 -10.24 -4.57 8.70
N ASN A 261 -11.34 -5.31 8.67
CA ASN A 261 -11.86 -5.88 7.42
C ASN A 261 -12.23 -4.75 6.45
N ALA A 262 -11.79 -4.85 5.19
CA ALA A 262 -11.92 -3.80 4.16
C ALA A 262 -11.29 -2.44 4.54
N GLU A 263 -10.48 -2.38 5.61
CA GLU A 263 -9.72 -1.18 5.92
C GLU A 263 -8.55 -1.02 4.94
N TRP A 264 -8.22 0.23 4.64
CA TRP A 264 -7.17 0.58 3.71
C TRP A 264 -6.24 1.67 4.23
N THR A 265 -5.00 1.63 3.76
CA THR A 265 -3.97 2.66 3.95
C THR A 265 -3.43 3.08 2.59
N ARG A 266 -2.81 4.25 2.50
CA ARG A 266 -2.23 4.78 1.26
C ARG A 266 -0.91 5.46 1.52
N HIS A 267 0.04 5.15 0.66
CA HIS A 267 1.45 5.51 0.78
C HIS A 267 1.96 6.04 -0.54
N VAL A 268 2.91 6.98 -0.48
CA VAL A 268 3.73 7.35 -1.64
C VAL A 268 5.12 6.82 -1.42
N LEU A 269 5.64 6.08 -2.39
CA LEU A 269 6.92 5.39 -2.34
C LEU A 269 7.87 6.08 -3.30
N TRP A 270 9.11 6.25 -2.88
CA TRP A 270 10.23 6.67 -3.71
C TRP A 270 11.34 5.64 -3.62
N ILE A 271 11.87 5.23 -4.77
CA ILE A 271 13.03 4.35 -4.82
C ILE A 271 14.03 4.87 -5.85
N ARG A 272 15.32 4.73 -5.56
CA ARG A 272 16.39 4.90 -6.55
C ARG A 272 17.49 3.88 -6.30
N GLU A 273 18.13 3.45 -7.37
CA GLU A 273 19.29 2.57 -7.31
C GLU A 273 20.53 3.40 -6.92
N LYS A 274 21.31 2.88 -5.96
CA LYS A 274 22.60 3.43 -5.54
C LYS A 274 23.72 2.85 -6.39
N GLU A 275 24.92 3.42 -6.28
CA GLU A 275 26.10 2.97 -7.04
C GLU A 275 26.50 1.51 -6.75
N ASP A 276 26.21 1.01 -5.55
CA ASP A 276 26.46 -0.37 -5.12
C ASP A 276 25.36 -1.36 -5.51
N SER A 277 24.44 -0.97 -6.40
CA SER A 277 23.24 -1.73 -6.79
C SER A 277 22.24 -2.00 -5.65
N SER A 278 22.45 -1.39 -4.48
CA SER A 278 21.41 -1.35 -3.44
C SER A 278 20.36 -0.29 -3.76
N TYR A 279 19.25 -0.30 -3.05
CA TYR A 279 18.19 0.70 -3.23
C TYR A 279 18.17 1.66 -2.07
N GLU A 280 18.06 2.94 -2.38
CA GLU A 280 17.54 3.93 -1.43
C GLU A 280 16.03 3.94 -1.53
N PHE A 281 15.35 3.86 -0.39
CA PHE A 281 13.91 3.81 -0.32
C PHE A 281 13.40 4.82 0.69
N GLN A 282 12.39 5.58 0.30
CA GLN A 282 11.66 6.47 1.20
C GLN A 282 10.17 6.30 0.93
N PHE A 283 9.35 6.51 1.95
CA PHE A 283 7.91 6.58 1.76
C PHE A 283 7.29 7.59 2.71
N ARG A 284 6.07 8.01 2.40
CA ARG A 284 5.24 8.82 3.28
C ARG A 284 3.82 8.27 3.32
N ASP A 285 3.25 8.27 4.52
CA ASP A 285 1.86 7.93 4.75
C ASP A 285 0.97 9.08 4.29
N ILE A 286 0.08 8.83 3.34
CA ILE A 286 -1.11 9.67 3.11
C ILE A 286 -2.20 9.27 4.10
N ARG A 287 -2.37 7.96 4.29
CA ARG A 287 -3.24 7.37 5.30
C ARG A 287 -2.47 6.24 5.97
N ALA A 288 -1.96 6.48 7.17
CA ALA A 288 -1.21 5.52 7.96
C ALA A 288 -2.11 4.40 8.53
N PRO A 289 -1.57 3.21 8.82
CA PRO A 289 -2.29 2.21 9.60
C PRO A 289 -2.53 2.70 11.04
N ARG A 290 -3.54 2.11 11.68
CA ARG A 290 -3.81 2.33 13.10
C ARG A 290 -3.18 1.22 13.92
N THR A 291 -2.97 1.48 15.19
CA THR A 291 -2.70 0.43 16.17
C THR A 291 -3.99 -0.33 16.51
N ALA A 292 -3.87 -1.45 17.21
CA ALA A 292 -5.03 -2.23 17.67
C ALA A 292 -6.00 -1.45 18.59
N ASP A 293 -5.52 -0.42 19.31
CA ASP A 293 -6.36 0.47 20.13
C ASP A 293 -6.95 1.66 19.33
N GLY A 294 -6.71 1.70 18.03
CA GLY A 294 -7.20 2.74 17.11
C GLY A 294 -6.37 4.02 17.09
N SER A 295 -5.31 4.11 17.90
CA SER A 295 -4.40 5.24 17.88
C SER A 295 -3.58 5.30 16.58
N ALA A 296 -3.13 6.50 16.23
CA ALA A 296 -2.29 6.70 15.06
C ALA A 296 -0.87 6.23 15.37
N LEU A 297 -0.24 5.55 14.40
CA LEU A 297 1.18 5.25 14.50
C LEU A 297 1.99 6.56 14.46
N PRO A 298 3.16 6.60 15.12
CA PRO A 298 4.07 7.73 14.97
C PRO A 298 4.42 7.91 13.49
N PRO A 299 4.47 9.15 12.99
CA PRO A 299 4.79 9.40 11.60
C PRO A 299 6.17 8.83 11.27
N TYR A 300 6.30 8.21 10.09
CA TYR A 300 7.61 7.83 9.60
C TYR A 300 8.48 9.07 9.40
N ILE A 301 9.52 9.21 10.22
CA ILE A 301 10.55 10.23 10.07
C ILE A 301 11.75 9.56 9.39
N SER A 302 11.98 9.92 8.13
CA SER A 302 13.17 9.49 7.39
C SER A 302 14.42 10.06 8.04
N THR A 303 15.33 9.18 8.48
CA THR A 303 16.61 9.58 9.09
C THR A 303 17.69 9.91 8.06
N SER A 304 17.43 9.71 6.77
CA SER A 304 18.40 10.03 5.70
C SER A 304 18.49 11.54 5.42
N ILE A 305 17.54 12.34 5.93
CA ILE A 305 17.57 13.79 5.85
C ILE A 305 18.51 14.34 6.94
N GLY A 306 19.81 14.32 6.67
CA GLY A 306 20.77 15.19 7.36
C GLY A 306 21.77 14.48 8.28
N ARG A 307 22.82 13.89 7.69
CA ARG A 307 24.12 13.72 8.38
C ARG A 307 25.16 14.80 8.03
N GLU A 308 24.79 15.85 7.27
CA GLU A 308 25.77 16.86 6.81
C GLU A 308 25.51 18.33 7.20
N LYS A 309 24.50 18.65 8.02
CA LYS A 309 24.46 20.00 8.63
C LYS A 309 24.28 19.89 10.13
N GLY A 310 25.36 20.19 10.85
CA GLY A 310 25.48 20.11 12.30
C GLY A 310 24.46 20.96 13.04
N LEU A 311 23.25 20.44 13.20
CA LEU A 311 22.31 20.90 14.21
C LEU A 311 22.71 20.24 15.53
N LYS A 312 23.50 20.93 16.34
CA LYS A 312 23.73 20.56 17.74
C LYS A 312 22.41 20.72 18.48
N ILE A 313 21.67 19.63 18.67
CA ILE A 313 20.55 19.61 19.61
C ILE A 313 21.16 19.41 20.99
N ASN A 314 21.40 20.51 21.70
CA ASN A 314 21.68 20.47 23.14
C ASN A 314 20.33 20.31 23.84
N GLY A 315 20.06 19.13 24.39
CA GLY A 315 18.85 18.88 25.17
C GLY A 315 18.93 17.56 25.91
N SER A 316 19.50 17.58 27.11
CA SER A 316 19.41 16.52 28.10
C SER A 316 17.98 16.46 28.64
N GLY A 317 17.12 15.68 27.99
CA GLY A 317 15.82 15.30 28.50
C GLY A 317 15.84 13.81 28.83
N ASN A 318 15.84 13.47 30.13
CA ASN A 318 15.50 12.12 30.58
C ASN A 318 14.07 11.83 30.12
N VAL A 319 13.91 10.82 29.27
CA VAL A 319 12.61 10.25 28.97
C VAL A 319 12.42 9.10 29.94
N ASP A 320 11.56 9.31 30.94
CA ASP A 320 11.13 8.25 31.84
C ASP A 320 10.38 7.17 31.03
N GLU A 321 10.98 5.99 30.93
CA GLU A 321 10.34 4.78 30.41
C GLU A 321 9.29 4.26 31.41
N ASN A 322 8.14 4.93 31.48
CA ASN A 322 6.93 4.36 32.08
C ASN A 322 5.97 3.96 30.97
N ILE A 323 6.27 2.82 30.33
CA ILE A 323 5.32 2.13 29.48
C ILE A 323 4.58 1.12 30.36
N SER A 324 3.33 1.44 30.66
CA SER A 324 2.38 0.56 31.31
C SER A 324 2.23 -0.75 30.52
N SER A 325 2.09 -1.84 31.26
CA SER A 325 1.85 -3.19 30.74
C SER A 325 0.71 -3.21 29.72
N PHE A 326 1.03 -3.45 28.46
CA PHE A 326 0.03 -3.74 27.43
C PHE A 326 -0.67 -5.04 27.80
N GLY A 327 -1.97 -4.94 28.09
CA GLY A 327 -2.85 -6.09 28.28
C GLY A 327 -2.86 -6.92 27.00
N THR A 328 -2.45 -8.17 27.12
CA THR A 328 -2.58 -9.20 26.10
C THR A 328 -4.07 -9.41 25.83
N SER A 329 -4.64 -8.63 24.92
CA SER A 329 -5.92 -8.96 24.31
C SER A 329 -5.66 -10.16 23.42
N VAL A 330 -5.82 -11.35 24.00
CA VAL A 330 -5.94 -12.60 23.26
C VAL A 330 -7.19 -12.44 22.39
N LEU A 331 -6.98 -11.99 21.15
CA LEU A 331 -8.02 -12.07 20.13
C LEU A 331 -8.28 -13.56 19.92
N TYR A 332 -9.38 -14.03 20.50
CA TYR A 332 -9.99 -15.29 20.11
C TYR A 332 -10.39 -15.14 18.64
N VAL A 333 -9.72 -15.94 17.79
CA VAL A 333 -10.10 -16.17 16.40
C VAL A 333 -10.96 -17.42 16.34
#